data_AF-A0A1G7KZZ0-F1
#
_entry.id   AF-A0A1G7KZZ0-F1
#
_cell.length_a   1.000
_cell.length_b   1.000
_cell.length_c   1.000
_cell.angle_alpha   90.00
_cell.angle_beta   90.00
_cell.angle_gamma   90.00
#
_symmetry.space_group_name_H-M   'P 1'
#
loop_
_entity.id
_entity.type
_entity.pdbx_description
1 polymer ?
#
loop_
_entity_poly.entity_id
_entity_poly.type
_entity_poly.pdbx_seq_one_letter_code
_entity_poly.pdbx_strand_id
1 'polypeptide(L)'
;MNHQDIVAKLVDILEPLAEGRVASIGENTELTGELELDSLRVMDLVLAVEDEFDISIPINALAEIKTVGDLATQIETTLSANA
;
A
#
# COMPACT_ATOMS: atom_id res chain seq x y z
N MET A 1 -2.90 11.90 9.91
CA MET A 1 -3.73 10.69 9.64
C MET A 1 -3.32 9.62 10.62
N ASN A 2 -4.25 8.78 11.07
CA ASN A 2 -3.90 7.62 11.89
C ASN A 2 -3.71 6.38 10.99
N HIS A 3 -3.13 5.31 11.54
CA HIS A 3 -2.91 4.05 10.82
C HIS A 3 -4.17 3.49 10.15
N GLN A 4 -5.31 3.52 10.83
CA GLN A 4 -6.58 2.97 10.30
C GLN A 4 -7.08 3.76 9.08
N ASP A 5 -6.92 5.09 9.08
CA ASP A 5 -7.27 5.93 7.93
C ASP A 5 -6.41 5.59 6.72
N ILE A 6 -5.12 5.30 6.94
CA ILE A 6 -4.18 4.92 5.87
C ILE A 6 -4.57 3.57 5.29
N VAL A 7 -4.84 2.58 6.14
CA VAL A 7 -5.27 1.24 5.69
C VAL A 7 -6.57 1.32 4.91
N ALA A 8 -7.56 2.11 5.38
CA ALA A 8 -8.82 2.28 4.66
C ALA A 8 -8.60 2.84 3.24
N LYS A 9 -7.77 3.88 3.10
CA LYS A 9 -7.40 4.42 1.79
C LYS A 9 -6.63 3.42 0.92
N LEU A 10 -5.72 2.64 1.52
CA LEU A 10 -5.00 1.60 0.79
C LEU A 10 -5.95 0.54 0.26
N VAL A 11 -6.98 0.15 1.01
CA VAL A 11 -8.01 -0.79 0.54
C VAL A 11 -8.73 -0.23 -0.69
N ASP A 12 -9.11 1.05 -0.68
CA ASP A 12 -9.76 1.70 -1.83
C ASP A 12 -8.86 1.73 -3.08
N ILE A 13 -7.55 1.91 -2.91
CA ILE A 13 -6.56 1.88 -4.02
C ILE A 13 -6.33 0.44 -4.51
N LEU A 14 -6.29 -0.53 -3.59
CA LEU A 14 -6.01 -1.92 -3.89
C LEU A 14 -7.21 -2.66 -4.49
N GLU A 15 -8.44 -2.28 -4.18
CA GLU A 15 -9.66 -2.90 -4.72
C GLU A 15 -9.65 -3.03 -6.26
N PRO A 16 -9.40 -1.94 -7.03
CA PRO A 16 -9.34 -2.03 -8.48
C PRO A 16 -8.10 -2.78 -9.01
N LEU A 17 -6.99 -2.77 -8.26
CA LEU A 17 -5.75 -3.48 -8.61
C LEU A 17 -5.86 -4.99 -8.38
N ALA A 18 -6.59 -5.39 -7.35
CA ALA A 18 -6.83 -6.77 -6.99
C ALA A 18 -7.80 -7.47 -7.94
N GLU A 19 -8.53 -6.72 -8.78
CA GLU A 19 -9.46 -7.28 -9.80
C GLU A 19 -10.46 -8.30 -9.22
N GLY A 20 -10.83 -8.15 -7.94
CA GLY A 20 -11.73 -9.08 -7.23
C GLY A 20 -11.11 -10.44 -6.83
N ARG A 21 -9.78 -10.58 -6.85
CA ARG A 21 -9.07 -11.82 -6.47
C ARG A 21 -9.22 -12.17 -5.00
N VAL A 22 -9.44 -11.18 -4.14
CA VAL A 22 -9.57 -11.36 -2.69
C VAL A 22 -10.90 -10.79 -2.22
N ALA A 23 -11.60 -11.53 -1.36
CA ALA A 23 -12.92 -11.15 -0.86
C ALA A 23 -12.88 -10.02 0.18
N SER A 24 -11.73 -9.84 0.84
CA SER A 24 -11.49 -8.78 1.83
C SER A 24 -10.00 -8.47 1.88
N ILE A 25 -9.67 -7.20 1.66
CA ILE A 25 -8.30 -6.68 1.81
C ILE A 25 -8.18 -6.12 3.23
N GLY A 26 -7.12 -6.47 3.95
CA GLY A 26 -6.83 -5.95 5.28
C GLY A 26 -5.35 -5.86 5.54
N GLU A 27 -4.96 -5.44 6.75
CA GLU A 27 -3.54 -5.22 7.11
C GLU A 27 -2.66 -6.44 6.89
N ASN A 28 -3.17 -7.64 7.13
CA ASN A 28 -2.42 -8.89 6.97
C ASN A 28 -2.42 -9.41 5.53
N THR A 29 -3.09 -8.73 4.60
CA THR A 29 -3.20 -9.21 3.22
C THR A 29 -1.87 -9.06 2.49
N GLU A 30 -1.38 -10.13 1.90
CA GLU A 30 -0.11 -10.10 1.14
C GLU A 30 -0.30 -9.50 -0.25
N LEU A 31 0.49 -8.48 -0.59
CA LEU A 31 0.39 -7.76 -1.86
C LEU A 31 0.76 -8.65 -3.06
N THR A 32 1.86 -9.37 -2.96
CA THR A 32 2.33 -10.25 -4.05
C THR A 32 1.85 -11.68 -3.88
N GLY A 33 1.54 -12.10 -2.65
CA GLY A 33 1.10 -13.46 -2.32
C GLY A 33 -0.40 -13.68 -2.52
N GLU A 34 -1.25 -12.83 -1.95
CA GLU A 34 -2.71 -13.00 -1.99
C GLU A 34 -3.35 -12.17 -3.11
N LEU A 35 -2.94 -10.90 -3.27
CA LEU A 35 -3.44 -10.05 -4.35
C LEU A 35 -2.76 -10.34 -5.69
N GLU A 36 -1.72 -11.19 -5.69
CA GLU A 36 -0.94 -11.57 -6.88
C GLU A 36 -0.49 -10.36 -7.72
N LEU A 37 -0.17 -9.24 -7.05
CA LEU A 37 0.31 -8.05 -7.75
C LEU A 37 1.67 -8.35 -8.38
N ASP A 38 1.74 -8.21 -9.70
CA ASP A 38 3.00 -8.29 -10.42
C ASP A 38 3.86 -7.03 -10.15
N SER A 39 5.12 -7.07 -10.58
CA SER A 39 6.05 -5.95 -10.35
C SER A 39 5.58 -4.64 -10.99
N LEU A 40 4.78 -4.67 -12.06
CA LEU A 40 4.22 -3.45 -12.68
C LEU A 40 3.06 -2.90 -11.84
N ARG A 41 2.15 -3.77 -11.39
CA ARG A 41 1.04 -3.40 -10.50
C ARG A 41 1.54 -2.87 -9.17
N VAL A 42 2.66 -3.38 -8.65
CA VAL A 42 3.31 -2.82 -7.46
C VAL A 42 3.82 -1.41 -7.74
N MET A 43 4.37 -1.12 -8.92
CA MET A 43 4.74 0.27 -9.27
C MET A 43 3.51 1.17 -9.39
N ASP A 44 2.44 0.71 -10.02
CA ASP A 44 1.18 1.46 -10.12
C ASP A 44 0.58 1.77 -8.74
N LEU A 45 0.61 0.79 -7.83
CA LEU A 45 0.19 0.95 -6.44
C LEU A 45 0.99 2.05 -5.74
N VAL A 46 2.32 2.00 -5.86
CA VAL A 46 3.21 2.97 -5.22
C VAL A 46 2.96 4.37 -5.77
N LEU A 47 2.84 4.52 -7.08
CA LEU A 47 2.52 5.81 -7.70
C LEU A 47 1.17 6.37 -7.22
N ALA A 48 0.14 5.52 -7.12
CA ALA A 48 -1.17 5.92 -6.61
C ALA A 48 -1.11 6.35 -5.14
N VAL A 49 -0.30 5.66 -4.32
CA VAL A 49 -0.06 6.01 -2.93
C VAL A 49 0.74 7.31 -2.80
N GLU A 50 1.79 7.50 -3.58
CA GLU A 50 2.58 8.74 -3.56
C GLU A 50 1.70 9.96 -3.87
N ASP A 51 0.81 9.86 -4.87
CA ASP A 51 -0.14 10.91 -5.24
C ASP A 51 -1.21 11.14 -4.17
N GLU A 52 -1.82 10.07 -3.63
CA GLU A 52 -2.91 10.17 -2.66
C GLU A 52 -2.47 10.71 -1.29
N PHE A 53 -1.23 10.42 -0.88
CA PHE A 53 -0.70 10.79 0.43
C PHE A 53 0.32 11.94 0.38
N ASP A 54 0.66 12.45 -0.81
CA ASP A 54 1.67 13.50 -1.04
C ASP A 54 3.02 13.14 -0.40
N ILE A 55 3.47 11.91 -0.64
CA ILE A 55 4.74 11.38 -0.13
C ILE A 55 5.59 10.81 -1.26
N SER A 56 6.85 10.48 -0.96
CA SER A 56 7.66 9.64 -1.83
C SER A 56 8.16 8.41 -1.10
N ILE A 57 7.90 7.24 -1.68
CA ILE A 57 8.30 5.95 -1.14
C ILE A 57 9.52 5.47 -1.92
N PRO A 58 10.67 5.27 -1.25
CA PRO A 58 11.87 4.87 -1.96
C PRO A 58 11.77 3.39 -2.34
N ILE A 59 12.23 3.05 -3.55
CA ILE A 59 12.04 1.72 -4.15
C ILE A 59 12.64 0.57 -3.33
N ASN A 60 13.65 0.87 -2.50
CA ASN A 60 14.25 -0.09 -1.57
C ASN A 60 13.30 -0.49 -0.44
N ALA A 61 12.41 0.40 0.01
CA ALA A 61 11.41 0.09 1.03
C ALA A 61 10.39 -0.93 0.50
N LEU A 62 10.12 -0.94 -0.81
CA LEU A 62 9.20 -1.90 -1.43
C LEU A 62 9.68 -3.35 -1.32
N ALA A 63 10.99 -3.57 -1.22
CA ALA A 63 11.53 -4.92 -1.02
C ALA A 63 11.22 -5.48 0.38
N GLU A 64 10.96 -4.61 1.35
CA GLU A 64 10.63 -4.97 2.73
C GLU A 64 9.12 -5.05 2.95
N ILE A 65 8.33 -4.38 2.11
CA ILE A 65 6.86 -4.39 2.16
C ILE A 65 6.32 -5.71 1.61
N LYS A 66 5.58 -6.45 2.43
CA LYS A 66 4.92 -7.71 2.03
C LYS A 66 3.41 -7.60 2.12
N THR A 67 2.93 -6.92 3.15
CA THR A 67 1.52 -6.79 3.47
C THR A 67 1.02 -5.36 3.32
N VAL A 68 -0.31 -5.19 3.28
CA VAL A 68 -0.94 -3.86 3.30
C VAL A 68 -0.57 -3.10 4.59
N GLY A 69 -0.45 -3.79 5.72
CA GLY A 69 -0.03 -3.20 6.99
C GLY A 69 1.41 -2.70 6.98
N ASP A 70 2.32 -3.41 6.31
CA ASP A 70 3.71 -2.95 6.13
C ASP A 70 3.74 -1.64 5.32
N LEU A 71 2.96 -1.58 4.23
CA LEU A 71 2.83 -0.38 3.42
C LEU A 71 2.21 0.78 4.22
N ALA A 72 1.15 0.52 4.98
CA ALA A 72 0.51 1.51 5.83
C ALA A 72 1.48 2.09 6.88
N THR A 73 2.27 1.22 7.53
CA THR A 73 3.29 1.61 8.50
C THR A 73 4.38 2.48 7.86
N GLN A 74 4.79 2.14 6.63
CA GLN A 74 5.77 2.93 5.88
C GLN A 74 5.24 4.32 5.53
N ILE A 75 3.98 4.42 5.08
CA ILE A 75 3.29 5.69 4.80
C ILE A 75 3.19 6.53 6.07
N GLU A 76 2.74 5.93 7.18
CA GLU A 76 2.59 6.60 8.48
C GLU A 76 3.92 7.19 8.97
N THR A 77 5.01 6.42 8.84
CA THR A 77 6.36 6.85 9.18
C THR A 77 6.80 8.02 8.30
N THR A 78 6.55 7.95 6.99
CA THR A 78 6.93 8.98 6.02
C THR A 78 6.17 10.28 6.25
N LEU A 79 4.85 10.20 6.47
CA LEU A 79 4.00 11.35 6.79
C LEU A 79 4.43 12.01 8.11
N SER A 80 4.77 11.23 9.13
CA SER A 80 5.22 11.73 10.42
C SER A 80 6.60 12.40 10.34
N ALA A 81 7.45 11.99 9.40
CA ALA A 81 8.77 12.57 9.18
C ALA A 81 8.72 13.89 8.38
N ASN A 82 7.66 14.10 7.58
CA ASN A 82 7.45 15.30 6.75
C ASN A 82 6.56 16.36 7.40
N ALA A 83 6.00 16.11 8.58
CA ALA A 83 5.19 17.03 9.37
C ALA A 83 6.04 17.98 10.23
#